data_AF-A0A0G2HXF4-F1
#
_entry.id   AF-A0A0G2HXF4-F1
#
_cell.length_a   1.000
_cell.length_b   1.000
_cell.length_c   1.000
_cell.angle_alpha   90.00
_cell.angle_beta   90.00
_cell.angle_gamma   90.00
#
_symmetry.space_group_name_H-M   'P 1'
#
loop_
_entity.id
_entity.type
_entity.pdbx_description
1 polymer ?
#
loop_
_entity_poly.entity_id
_entity_poly.type
_entity_poly.pdbx_seq_one_letter_code
_entity_poly.pdbx_strand_id
1 'polypeptide(L)'
;MAVQPALDIGQSSIILRSETFGLSNQKGPLWLRNEATYKDSRYLNEKTREFLLSGANIPGVPFDIWGSVCGLLPISLDPQESRKLYFWFMPSLHPLATDEITVWANGGPGSSSLEGLF
;
A
#
# COMPACT_ATOMS: atom_id res chain seq x y z
N MET A 1 -3.98 -13.39 52.16
CA MET A 1 -4.58 -13.71 50.84
C MET A 1 -3.96 -12.75 49.84
N ALA A 2 -2.89 -13.18 49.16
CA ALA A 2 -2.16 -12.33 48.23
C ALA A 2 -2.88 -12.31 46.89
N VAL A 3 -3.34 -11.13 46.46
CA VAL A 3 -3.93 -10.91 45.14
C VAL A 3 -2.77 -10.70 44.17
N GLN A 4 -2.60 -11.59 43.19
CA GLN A 4 -1.66 -11.39 42.09
C GLN A 4 -2.08 -10.16 41.29
N PRO A 5 -1.16 -9.24 40.93
CA PRO A 5 -1.50 -8.16 40.02
C PRO A 5 -1.76 -8.75 38.62
N ALA A 6 -2.81 -8.24 37.98
CA ALA A 6 -3.14 -8.55 36.60
C ALA A 6 -1.93 -8.24 35.70
N LEU A 7 -1.64 -9.16 34.79
CA LEU A 7 -0.66 -8.99 33.73
C LEU A 7 -1.11 -7.81 32.85
N ASP A 8 -0.41 -6.69 32.98
CA ASP A 8 -0.54 -5.53 32.09
C ASP A 8 -0.06 -5.95 30.70
N ILE A 9 -0.99 -6.41 29.87
CA ILE A 9 -0.78 -6.55 28.44
C ILE A 9 -0.67 -5.12 27.88
N GLY A 10 0.57 -4.62 27.91
CA GLY A 10 0.94 -3.29 27.50
C GLY A 10 0.19 -2.89 26.23
N GLN A 11 -0.50 -1.76 26.33
CA GLN A 11 -1.13 -1.12 25.19
C GLN A 11 -0.07 -0.97 24.10
N SER A 12 -0.14 -1.85 23.10
CA SER A 12 0.50 -1.63 21.82
C SER A 12 -0.30 -0.55 21.13
N SER A 13 -0.09 0.68 21.58
CA SER A 13 -0.55 1.87 20.91
C SER A 13 0.09 1.84 19.53
N ILE A 14 -0.73 1.60 18.51
CA ILE A 14 -0.33 1.90 17.15
C ILE A 14 -0.18 3.42 17.12
N ILE A 15 1.08 3.87 17.20
CA ILE A 15 1.42 5.26 16.99
C ILE A 15 1.20 5.48 15.49
N LEU A 16 -0.01 5.87 15.10
CA LEU A 16 -0.20 6.63 13.87
C LEU A 16 0.38 8.02 14.11
N ARG A 17 1.73 8.10 14.12
CA ARG A 17 2.40 9.38 13.92
C ARG A 17 2.03 9.78 12.51
N SER A 18 1.23 10.83 12.41
CA SER A 18 1.13 11.70 11.25
C SER A 18 2.51 12.32 11.00
N GLU A 19 3.48 11.50 10.63
CA GLU A 19 4.44 11.93 9.63
C GLU A 19 3.71 11.60 8.33
N THR A 20 3.42 12.62 7.54
CA THR A 20 3.11 12.46 6.13
C THR A 20 3.92 11.29 5.59
N PHE A 21 3.28 10.15 5.32
CA PHE A 21 3.88 9.09 4.54
C PHE A 21 4.11 9.75 3.19
N GLY A 22 5.33 10.28 3.02
CA GLY A 22 5.68 11.31 2.06
C GLY A 22 5.76 10.72 0.67
N LEU A 23 4.68 10.14 0.17
CA LEU A 23 4.55 9.61 -1.17
C LEU A 23 4.30 10.70 -2.20
N SER A 24 4.13 11.96 -1.79
CA SER A 24 3.78 13.01 -2.75
C SER A 24 4.92 13.42 -3.69
N ASN A 25 6.15 12.94 -3.50
CA ASN A 25 7.30 13.25 -4.36
C ASN A 25 8.50 12.27 -4.25
N GLN A 26 8.28 10.98 -4.00
CA GLN A 26 9.39 10.02 -3.93
C GLN A 26 9.87 9.63 -5.33
N LYS A 27 10.66 10.51 -5.95
CA LYS A 27 11.63 10.18 -7.02
C LYS A 27 12.84 9.45 -6.41
N GLY A 28 12.58 8.44 -5.58
CA GLY A 28 13.66 7.57 -5.09
C GLY A 28 14.36 6.93 -6.30
N PRO A 29 15.66 6.67 -6.22
CA PRO A 29 16.37 6.04 -7.33
C PRO A 29 15.65 4.76 -7.80
N LEU A 30 15.60 4.56 -9.11
CA LEU A 30 14.98 3.41 -9.79
C LEU A 30 15.36 2.05 -9.16
N TRP A 31 16.55 1.95 -8.56
CA TRP A 31 17.09 0.76 -7.92
C TRP A 31 16.56 0.47 -6.50
N LEU A 32 15.82 1.39 -5.88
CA LEU A 32 15.08 1.08 -4.65
C LEU A 32 13.81 0.28 -4.94
N ARG A 33 13.31 0.33 -6.18
CA ARG A 33 12.11 -0.40 -6.61
C ARG A 33 12.56 -1.69 -7.30
N ASN A 34 11.83 -2.77 -7.12
CA ASN A 34 12.11 -4.07 -7.76
C ASN A 34 11.78 -4.06 -9.27
N GLU A 35 12.04 -2.96 -9.99
CA GLU A 35 11.68 -2.78 -11.40
C GLU A 35 12.31 -3.85 -12.30
N ALA A 36 13.60 -4.16 -12.08
CA ALA A 36 14.28 -5.20 -12.85
C ALA A 36 13.63 -6.58 -12.67
N THR A 37 13.11 -6.87 -11.48
CA THR A 37 12.40 -8.12 -11.16
C THR A 37 11.04 -8.20 -11.86
N TYR A 38 10.36 -7.06 -12.01
CA TYR A 38 9.00 -6.98 -12.54
C TYR A 38 8.90 -6.42 -13.97
N LYS A 39 10.04 -6.29 -14.67
CA LYS A 39 10.10 -5.71 -16.02
C LYS A 39 9.18 -6.40 -17.04
N ASP A 40 8.95 -7.69 -16.87
CA ASP A 40 8.11 -8.52 -17.75
C ASP A 40 6.64 -8.56 -17.29
N SER A 41 6.31 -7.90 -16.17
CA SER A 41 4.94 -7.79 -15.69
C SER A 41 4.14 -6.85 -16.59
N ARG A 42 2.99 -7.33 -17.08
CA ARG A 42 2.03 -6.50 -17.83
C ARG A 42 1.49 -5.30 -17.03
N TYR A 43 1.62 -5.34 -15.70
CA TYR A 43 1.15 -4.29 -14.80
C TYR A 43 2.22 -3.22 -14.54
N LEU A 44 3.47 -3.43 -14.97
CA LEU A 44 4.54 -2.42 -14.90
C LEU A 44 4.70 -1.75 -16.26
N ASN A 45 4.19 -0.52 -16.40
CA ASN A 45 4.30 0.31 -17.60
C ASN A 45 4.67 1.75 -17.22
N GLU A 46 4.79 2.64 -18.21
CA GLU A 46 5.21 4.03 -17.97
C GLU A 46 4.35 4.79 -16.95
N LYS A 47 3.06 4.47 -16.86
CA LYS A 47 2.11 5.11 -15.94
C LYS A 47 2.16 4.51 -14.54
N THR A 48 2.42 3.20 -14.42
CA THR A 48 2.41 2.50 -13.13
C THR A 48 3.79 2.43 -12.48
N ARG A 49 4.87 2.66 -13.25
CA ARG A 49 6.26 2.64 -12.76
C ARG A 49 6.48 3.56 -11.57
N GLU A 50 5.87 4.73 -11.56
CA GLU A 50 6.02 5.69 -10.46
C GLU A 50 5.43 5.19 -9.14
N PHE A 51 4.48 4.26 -9.21
CA PHE A 51 3.78 3.67 -8.08
C PHE A 51 4.38 2.34 -7.62
N LEU A 52 5.43 1.82 -8.29
CA LEU A 52 5.98 0.52 -7.94
C LEU A 52 6.54 0.50 -6.52
N LEU A 53 6.07 -0.47 -5.74
CA LEU A 53 6.46 -0.69 -4.37
C LEU A 53 7.75 -1.50 -4.29
N SER A 54 8.59 -1.16 -3.34
CA SER A 54 9.69 -2.01 -2.91
C SER A 54 9.19 -3.01 -1.87
N GLY A 55 8.50 -4.07 -2.28
CA GLY A 55 7.84 -5.00 -1.35
C GLY A 55 8.80 -5.67 -0.37
N ALA A 56 10.03 -5.95 -0.78
CA ALA A 56 11.08 -6.52 0.08
C ALA A 56 11.53 -5.62 1.25
N ASN A 57 11.18 -4.33 1.24
CA ASN A 57 11.61 -3.35 2.24
C ASN A 57 10.48 -2.94 3.20
N ILE A 58 9.38 -3.70 3.26
CA ILE A 58 8.26 -3.42 4.15
C ILE A 58 8.57 -3.98 5.56
N PRO A 59 8.58 -3.14 6.61
CA PRO A 59 8.84 -3.60 7.97
C PRO A 59 7.84 -4.68 8.40
N GLY A 60 8.33 -5.79 8.96
CA GLY A 60 7.48 -6.88 9.46
C GLY A 60 6.93 -7.81 8.39
N VAL A 61 7.22 -7.58 7.10
CA VAL A 61 6.83 -8.47 6.00
C VAL A 61 8.08 -9.16 5.45
N PRO A 62 8.29 -10.46 5.71
CA PRO A 62 9.54 -11.15 5.35
C PRO A 62 9.60 -11.61 3.88
N PHE A 63 8.61 -11.23 3.06
CA PHE A 63 8.49 -11.64 1.65
C PHE A 63 8.19 -10.44 0.75
N ASP A 64 8.50 -10.57 -0.54
CA ASP A 64 8.19 -9.52 -1.51
C ASP A 64 6.70 -9.54 -1.90
N ILE A 65 6.09 -8.37 -2.00
CA ILE A 65 4.67 -8.22 -2.37
C ILE A 65 4.56 -8.02 -3.88
N TRP A 66 4.81 -9.11 -4.60
CA TRP A 66 4.62 -9.40 -6.03
C TRP A 66 4.29 -8.21 -6.95
N GLY A 67 5.25 -7.30 -7.13
CA GLY A 67 5.16 -6.21 -8.10
C GLY A 67 3.98 -5.28 -7.86
N SER A 68 3.50 -5.23 -6.62
CA SER A 68 2.39 -4.37 -6.24
C SER A 68 2.76 -2.90 -6.41
N VAL A 69 1.75 -2.10 -6.72
CA VAL A 69 1.90 -0.67 -6.95
C VAL A 69 0.97 0.07 -5.99
N CYS A 70 1.44 1.14 -5.38
CA CYS A 70 0.65 1.94 -4.45
C CYS A 70 1.03 3.42 -4.53
N GLY A 71 0.09 4.28 -4.20
CA GLY A 71 0.34 5.72 -4.21
C GLY A 71 -0.93 6.55 -4.10
N LEU A 72 -0.82 7.81 -4.53
CA LEU A 72 -1.89 8.80 -4.47
C LEU A 72 -2.38 9.12 -5.88
N LEU A 73 -3.66 8.84 -6.16
CA LEU A 73 -4.32 9.19 -7.41
C LEU A 73 -5.11 10.50 -7.28
N PRO A 74 -5.05 11.40 -8.28
CA PRO A 74 -5.92 12.57 -8.30
C PRO A 74 -7.38 12.14 -8.42
N ILE A 75 -8.28 12.83 -7.70
CA ILE A 75 -9.72 12.54 -7.75
C ILE A 75 -10.45 13.29 -8.86
N SER A 76 -9.80 14.29 -9.45
CA SER A 76 -10.34 15.09 -10.55
C SER A 76 -9.22 15.55 -11.48
N LEU A 77 -9.61 16.12 -12.62
CA LEU A 77 -8.69 16.75 -13.59
C LEU A 77 -8.44 18.23 -13.27
N ASP A 78 -9.05 18.79 -12.21
CA ASP A 78 -8.86 20.18 -11.82
C ASP A 78 -7.45 20.37 -11.24
N PRO A 79 -6.61 21.25 -11.82
CA PRO A 79 -5.28 21.53 -11.29
C PRO A 79 -5.28 22.10 -9.86
N GLN A 80 -6.39 22.67 -9.40
CA GLN A 80 -6.54 23.23 -8.04
C GLN A 80 -7.09 22.22 -7.03
N GLU A 81 -7.48 21.02 -7.49
CA GLU A 81 -7.86 19.94 -6.58
C GLU A 81 -6.60 19.37 -5.92
N SER A 82 -6.52 19.55 -4.59
CA SER A 82 -5.40 19.06 -3.80
C SER A 82 -5.62 17.66 -3.23
N ARG A 83 -6.88 17.20 -3.15
CA ARG A 83 -7.25 15.91 -2.57
C ARG A 83 -6.87 14.78 -3.51
N LYS A 84 -6.43 13.66 -2.91
CA LYS A 84 -6.03 12.44 -3.61
C LYS A 84 -6.55 11.22 -2.88
N LEU A 85 -6.79 10.14 -3.61
CA LEU A 85 -7.11 8.83 -3.04
C LEU A 85 -5.84 7.99 -2.97
N TYR A 86 -5.59 7.40 -1.80
CA TYR A 86 -4.61 6.35 -1.69
C TYR A 86 -5.14 5.06 -2.33
N PHE A 87 -4.31 4.37 -3.09
CA PHE A 87 -4.61 3.04 -3.63
C PHE A 87 -3.43 2.11 -3.40
N TRP A 88 -3.74 0.82 -3.29
CA TRP A 88 -2.76 -0.26 -3.35
C TRP A 88 -3.32 -1.35 -4.26
N PHE A 89 -2.68 -1.54 -5.41
CA PHE A 89 -3.03 -2.58 -6.38
C PHE A 89 -2.05 -3.74 -6.28
N MET A 90 -2.59 -4.94 -6.13
CA MET A 90 -1.86 -6.20 -6.12
C MET A 90 -2.26 -7.01 -7.35
N PRO A 91 -1.34 -7.29 -8.28
CA PRO A 91 -1.59 -8.18 -9.39
C PRO A 91 -2.05 -9.57 -8.93
N SER A 92 -2.99 -10.18 -9.66
CA SER A 92 -3.31 -11.59 -9.46
C SER A 92 -2.15 -12.47 -9.91
N LEU A 93 -1.83 -13.49 -9.11
CA LEU A 93 -0.89 -14.56 -9.49
C LEU A 93 -1.57 -15.66 -10.32
N HIS A 94 -2.90 -15.61 -10.43
CA HIS A 94 -3.66 -16.65 -11.10
C HIS A 94 -3.62 -16.45 -12.64
N PRO A 95 -3.18 -17.43 -13.43
CA PRO A 95 -2.96 -17.25 -14.87
C PRO A 95 -4.26 -17.03 -15.67
N LEU A 96 -5.42 -17.37 -15.11
CA LEU A 96 -6.72 -17.11 -15.75
C LEU A 96 -7.31 -15.73 -15.41
N ALA A 97 -6.73 -15.03 -14.43
CA ALA A 97 -7.20 -13.71 -13.99
C ALA A 97 -6.57 -12.59 -14.85
N THR A 98 -6.75 -12.67 -16.17
CA THR A 98 -6.08 -11.76 -17.12
C THR A 98 -6.91 -10.52 -17.47
N ASP A 99 -8.23 -10.60 -17.39
CA ASP A 99 -9.12 -9.55 -17.93
C ASP A 99 -10.10 -9.03 -16.88
N GLU A 100 -9.72 -9.18 -15.60
CA GLU A 100 -10.52 -8.74 -14.45
C GLU A 100 -9.73 -7.81 -13.54
N ILE A 101 -10.44 -6.85 -12.95
CA ILE A 101 -9.94 -5.99 -11.87
C ILE A 101 -11.00 -5.99 -10.79
N THR A 102 -10.61 -6.42 -9.58
CA THR A 102 -11.47 -6.33 -8.40
C THR A 102 -11.14 -5.06 -7.63
N VAL A 103 -12.16 -4.23 -7.41
CA VAL A 103 -12.05 -3.05 -6.55
C VAL A 103 -12.67 -3.39 -5.20
N TRP A 104 -11.88 -3.23 -4.14
CA TRP A 104 -12.34 -3.41 -2.77
C TRP A 104 -12.47 -2.06 -2.06
N ALA A 105 -13.66 -1.77 -1.55
CA ALA A 105 -13.95 -0.55 -0.82
C ALA A 105 -14.69 -0.87 0.48
N ASN A 106 -14.08 -0.54 1.62
CA ASN A 106 -14.75 -0.67 2.91
C ASN A 106 -15.84 0.41 3.04
N GLY A 107 -16.88 0.07 3.80
CA GLY A 107 -18.05 0.93 4.04
C GLY A 107 -17.95 1.77 5.32
N GLY A 108 -19.09 1.92 6.00
CA GLY A 108 -19.28 2.97 6.99
C GLY A 108 -19.13 4.36 6.33
N PRO A 109 -18.86 5.40 7.11
CA PRO A 109 -18.17 6.56 6.58
C PRO A 109 -16.77 6.66 7.19
N GLY A 110 -15.74 6.63 6.34
CA GLY A 110 -14.36 6.94 6.73
C GLY A 110 -13.49 5.76 7.16
N SER A 111 -13.99 4.52 7.16
CA SER A 111 -13.15 3.34 7.33
C SER A 111 -12.15 3.19 6.18
N SER A 112 -10.97 2.67 6.50
CA SER A 112 -9.94 2.45 5.49
C SER A 112 -10.22 1.16 4.72
N SER A 113 -10.16 1.19 3.39
CA SER A 113 -10.21 -0.05 2.58
C SER A 113 -9.02 -0.97 2.83
N LEU A 114 -7.94 -0.47 3.47
CA LEU A 114 -6.82 -1.31 3.93
C LEU A 114 -7.20 -2.21 5.10
N GLU A 115 -8.29 -1.93 5.83
CA GLU A 115 -8.80 -2.86 6.85
C GLU A 115 -9.25 -4.19 6.25
N GLY A 116 -9.66 -4.23 4.97
CA GLY A 116 -9.96 -5.49 4.28
C GLY A 116 -8.72 -6.30 3.90
N LEU A 117 -7.52 -5.70 4.02
CA LEU A 117 -6.26 -6.32 3.63
C LEU A 117 -5.53 -6.99 4.81
N PHE A 118 -5.83 -6.62 6.06
CA PHE A 118 -5.12 -7.05 7.27
C PHE A 118 -6.02 -7.67 8.32
#